data_AF-A0A2N2ZD10-F1
#
_entry.id   AF-A0A2N2ZD10-F1
#
_cell.length_a   1.000
_cell.length_b   1.000
_cell.length_c   1.000
_cell.angle_alpha   90.00
_cell.angle_beta   90.00
_cell.angle_gamma   90.00
#
_symmetry.space_group_name_H-M   'P 1'
#
loop_
_entity.id
_entity.type
_entity.pdbx_description
1 polymer ?
#
loop_
_entity_poly.entity_id
_entity_poly.type
_entity_poly.pdbx_seq_one_letter_code
_entity_poly.pdbx_strand_id
1 'polypeptide(L)'
;MVLLRFLFIFFIILSVNSFGQDCSPRSINFKSGEKITYRAVYNWGFIWVNAGDVEFLVYDTIYMGKPAFHFKSQGWSLKQYDWFFKVRDRFESIVSTSLQPLWFERDTYEGGFMVYNRYDFNPSAKNLVVASQTSDRPFKVDTLALKGCTFDVLSAIYFCRTLNFDLYKKGDRIPLTMAIDNEVFDLYIRYLGRERLLTRDGKVYN
;
A
#
# COMPACT_ATOMS: atom_id res chain seq x y z
N MET A 1 30.96 10.77 -50.51
CA MET A 1 30.12 9.62 -50.09
C MET A 1 30.74 8.89 -48.89
N VAL A 2 31.07 9.62 -47.81
CA VAL A 2 31.68 9.06 -46.57
C VAL A 2 31.05 9.68 -45.32
N LEU A 3 30.55 10.92 -45.38
CA LEU A 3 29.80 11.53 -44.28
C LEU A 3 28.42 10.91 -44.00
N LEU A 4 27.81 10.22 -44.98
CA LEU A 4 26.48 9.61 -44.81
C LEU A 4 26.52 8.29 -44.02
N ARG A 5 27.70 7.69 -43.82
CA ARG A 5 27.88 6.44 -43.05
C ARG A 5 28.05 6.68 -41.54
N PHE A 6 28.41 7.88 -41.12
CA PHE A 6 28.51 8.22 -39.69
C PHE A 6 27.17 8.58 -39.04
N LEU A 7 26.17 8.96 -39.84
CA LEU A 7 24.82 9.26 -39.31
C LEU A 7 24.03 8.00 -38.93
N PHE A 8 24.42 6.82 -39.42
CA PHE A 8 23.69 5.57 -39.19
C PHE A 8 24.17 4.80 -37.94
N ILE A 9 25.28 5.22 -37.32
CA ILE A 9 25.84 4.58 -36.12
C ILE A 9 25.40 5.29 -34.82
N PHE A 10 24.77 6.47 -34.91
CA PHE A 10 24.21 7.17 -33.73
C PHE A 10 22.76 6.77 -33.41
N PHE A 11 22.18 5.78 -34.10
CA PHE A 11 20.79 5.32 -33.88
C PHE A 11 20.70 4.00 -33.11
N ILE A 12 21.77 3.58 -32.43
CA ILE A 12 21.78 2.35 -31.65
C ILE A 12 21.95 2.73 -30.17
N ILE A 13 20.99 2.30 -29.35
CA ILE A 13 20.91 2.43 -27.88
C ILE A 13 20.29 3.76 -27.37
N LEU A 14 19.08 4.07 -27.83
CA LEU A 14 18.04 4.53 -26.90
C LEU A 14 17.14 3.33 -26.59
N SER A 15 17.71 2.34 -25.89
CA SER A 15 16.89 1.42 -25.11
C SER A 15 16.24 2.27 -24.02
N VAL A 16 15.08 2.83 -24.34
CA VAL A 16 14.12 3.25 -23.33
C VAL A 16 13.84 2.01 -22.50
N ASN A 17 14.52 1.89 -21.37
CA ASN A 17 14.09 1.01 -20.30
C ASN A 17 12.72 1.55 -19.89
N SER A 18 11.66 1.04 -20.51
CA SER A 18 10.34 1.11 -19.91
C SER A 18 10.46 0.34 -18.61
N PHE A 19 10.67 1.06 -17.51
CA PHE A 19 10.51 0.51 -16.18
C PHE A 19 9.03 0.19 -16.01
N GLY A 20 8.61 -0.97 -16.50
CA GLY A 20 7.34 -1.56 -16.12
C GLY A 20 7.37 -1.85 -14.62
N GLN A 21 6.25 -1.61 -13.94
CA GLN A 21 6.10 -1.99 -12.55
C GLN A 21 6.11 -3.53 -12.45
N ASP A 22 7.17 -4.10 -11.88
CA ASP A 22 7.18 -5.51 -11.48
C ASP A 22 6.41 -5.63 -10.16
N CYS A 23 5.21 -6.19 -10.26
CA CYS A 23 4.29 -6.34 -9.14
C CYS A 23 4.16 -7.79 -8.66
N SER A 24 4.96 -8.70 -9.21
CA SER A 24 4.97 -10.09 -8.78
C SER A 24 5.93 -10.24 -7.60
N PRO A 25 5.44 -10.65 -6.41
CA PRO A 25 6.32 -10.86 -5.28
C PRO A 25 7.28 -12.02 -5.59
N ARG A 26 8.58 -11.81 -5.36
CA ARG A 26 9.58 -12.89 -5.50
C ARG A 26 9.44 -13.94 -4.40
N SER A 27 9.02 -13.50 -3.23
CA SER A 27 8.84 -14.32 -2.02
C SER A 27 7.83 -13.67 -1.09
N ILE A 28 6.98 -14.48 -0.47
CA ILE A 28 6.02 -14.04 0.53
C ILE A 28 6.68 -14.12 1.91
N ASN A 29 6.89 -12.96 2.55
CA ASN A 29 7.61 -12.82 3.82
C ASN A 29 6.65 -12.61 5.01
N PHE A 30 5.53 -13.31 4.99
CA PHE A 30 4.53 -13.37 6.04
C PHE A 30 3.80 -14.71 5.98
N LYS A 31 3.05 -15.05 7.02
CA LYS A 31 2.30 -16.31 7.10
C LYS A 31 0.89 -16.07 7.63
N SER A 32 -0.04 -16.93 7.25
CA SER A 32 -1.39 -16.94 7.83
C SER A 32 -1.32 -17.01 9.37
N GLY A 33 -2.14 -16.18 10.03
CA GLY A 33 -2.15 -15.99 11.48
C GLY A 33 -1.09 -15.02 11.99
N GLU A 34 -0.23 -14.44 11.14
CA GLU A 34 0.65 -13.35 11.55
C GLU A 34 -0.18 -12.14 12.01
N LYS A 35 0.18 -11.62 13.18
CA LYS A 35 -0.40 -10.42 13.76
C LYS A 35 0.73 -9.50 14.22
N ILE A 36 0.68 -8.24 13.78
CA ILE A 36 1.63 -7.21 14.20
C ILE A 36 0.84 -6.03 14.75
N THR A 37 1.16 -5.62 15.98
CA THR A 37 0.58 -4.44 16.63
C THR A 37 1.63 -3.35 16.74
N TYR A 38 1.32 -2.16 16.23
CA TYR A 38 2.10 -0.95 16.41
C TYR A 38 1.37 0.02 17.34
N ARG A 39 2.14 0.80 18.10
CA ARG A 39 1.61 1.89 18.91
C ARG A 39 2.05 3.22 18.31
N ALA A 40 1.09 4.05 17.92
CA ALA A 40 1.33 5.41 17.50
C ALA A 40 1.59 6.28 18.73
N VAL A 41 2.67 7.08 18.70
CA VAL A 41 3.08 7.92 19.83
C VAL A 41 3.55 9.27 19.32
N TYR A 42 3.05 10.35 19.91
CA TYR A 42 3.54 11.70 19.67
C TYR A 42 4.63 12.09 20.66
N ASN A 43 5.69 12.73 20.17
CA ASN A 43 6.72 13.34 21.01
C ASN A 43 6.41 14.83 21.19
N TRP A 44 6.17 15.29 22.41
CA TRP A 44 6.01 16.71 22.75
C TRP A 44 7.29 17.29 23.38
N GLY A 45 8.45 16.78 22.99
CA GLY A 45 9.76 17.18 23.50
C GLY A 45 10.14 16.43 24.77
N PHE A 46 9.46 16.75 25.88
CA PHE A 46 9.77 16.16 27.20
C PHE A 46 8.90 14.93 27.54
N ILE A 47 7.77 14.75 26.85
CA ILE A 47 6.79 13.70 27.13
C ILE A 47 6.40 13.00 25.83
N TRP A 48 6.31 11.68 25.89
CA TRP A 48 5.78 10.84 24.84
C TRP A 48 4.33 10.48 25.15
N VAL A 49 3.40 10.86 24.27
CA VAL A 49 1.96 10.64 24.44
C VAL A 49 1.50 9.55 23.49
N ASN A 50 0.97 8.45 24.02
CA ASN A 50 0.45 7.35 23.20
C ASN A 50 -0.84 7.80 22.51
N ALA A 51 -0.87 7.85 21.19
CA ALA A 51 -2.04 8.31 20.43
C ALA A 51 -3.10 7.20 20.26
N GLY A 52 -2.62 5.99 19.98
CA GLY A 52 -3.47 4.87 19.61
C GLY A 52 -2.65 3.64 19.23
N ASP A 53 -3.35 2.56 18.93
CA ASP A 53 -2.77 1.31 18.45
C ASP A 53 -3.29 1.01 17.04
N VAL A 54 -2.49 0.31 16.25
CA VAL A 54 -2.89 -0.24 14.95
C VAL A 54 -2.43 -1.69 14.87
N GLU A 55 -3.33 -2.57 14.43
CA GLU A 55 -3.05 -4.00 14.24
C GLU A 55 -3.14 -4.36 12.77
N PHE A 56 -2.19 -5.15 12.30
CA PHE A 56 -2.22 -5.80 10.99
C PHE A 56 -2.31 -7.30 11.17
N LEU A 57 -3.21 -7.94 10.46
CA LEU A 57 -3.40 -9.39 10.46
C LEU A 57 -3.46 -9.91 9.02
N VAL A 58 -3.01 -11.16 8.84
CA VAL A 58 -3.14 -11.89 7.58
C VAL A 58 -3.69 -13.29 7.84
N TYR A 59 -4.63 -13.72 7.00
CA TYR A 59 -5.17 -15.07 7.01
C TYR A 59 -5.19 -15.64 5.59
N ASP A 60 -5.01 -16.95 5.47
CA ASP A 60 -5.39 -17.66 4.25
C ASP A 60 -6.92 -17.65 4.13
N THR A 61 -7.42 -17.50 2.91
CA THR A 61 -8.85 -17.52 2.61
C THR A 61 -9.11 -18.14 1.23
N ILE A 62 -10.38 -18.42 0.94
CA ILE A 62 -10.84 -18.78 -0.39
C ILE A 62 -11.73 -17.65 -0.89
N TYR A 63 -11.39 -17.07 -2.04
CA TYR A 63 -12.17 -16.02 -2.69
C TYR A 63 -12.54 -16.45 -4.10
N MET A 64 -13.85 -16.45 -4.40
CA MET A 64 -14.39 -16.93 -5.69
C MET A 64 -13.82 -18.30 -6.11
N GLY A 65 -13.68 -19.22 -5.16
CA GLY A 65 -13.18 -20.59 -5.39
C GLY A 65 -11.66 -20.71 -5.58
N LYS A 66 -10.88 -19.65 -5.40
CA LYS A 66 -9.42 -19.66 -5.51
C LYS A 66 -8.75 -19.33 -4.17
N PRO A 67 -7.58 -19.92 -3.86
CA PRO A 67 -6.75 -19.51 -2.74
C PRO A 67 -6.38 -18.03 -2.81
N ALA A 68 -6.46 -17.35 -1.67
CA ALA A 68 -6.21 -15.93 -1.52
C ALA A 68 -5.70 -15.63 -0.10
N PHE A 69 -5.19 -14.42 0.11
CA PHE A 69 -4.91 -13.89 1.44
C PHE A 69 -5.95 -12.83 1.81
N HIS A 70 -6.33 -12.79 3.09
CA HIS A 70 -7.16 -11.76 3.68
C HIS A 70 -6.32 -10.93 4.64
N PHE A 71 -5.99 -9.72 4.21
CA PHE A 71 -5.34 -8.72 5.04
C PHE A 71 -6.39 -7.91 5.79
N LYS A 72 -6.16 -7.71 7.08
CA LYS A 72 -6.98 -6.85 7.93
C LYS A 72 -6.08 -5.85 8.63
N SER A 73 -6.56 -4.63 8.76
CA SER A 73 -5.97 -3.62 9.63
C SER A 73 -7.04 -2.94 10.46
N GLN A 74 -6.75 -2.74 11.74
CA GLN A 74 -7.64 -2.03 12.67
C GLN A 74 -6.84 -1.01 13.46
N GLY A 75 -7.26 0.25 13.40
CA GLY A 75 -6.64 1.36 14.13
C GLY A 75 -7.61 1.97 15.12
N TRP A 76 -7.15 2.29 16.33
CA TRP A 76 -7.97 3.00 17.30
C TRP A 76 -7.15 3.90 18.22
N SER A 77 -7.71 5.07 18.53
CA SER A 77 -7.22 5.95 19.60
C SER A 77 -7.43 5.30 20.97
N LEU A 78 -6.57 5.64 21.94
CA LEU A 78 -6.75 5.19 23.32
C LEU A 78 -7.96 5.88 23.97
N LYS A 79 -8.75 5.15 24.77
CA LYS A 79 -9.99 5.64 25.40
C LYS A 79 -9.83 6.97 26.16
N GLN A 80 -8.67 7.20 26.77
CA GLN A 80 -8.36 8.44 27.51
C GLN A 80 -8.24 9.69 26.62
N TYR A 81 -8.14 9.53 25.30
CA TYR A 81 -8.01 10.61 24.31
C TYR A 81 -9.22 10.71 23.36
N ASP A 82 -10.15 9.75 23.42
CA ASP A 82 -11.37 9.72 22.59
C ASP A 82 -12.26 10.97 22.76
N TRP A 83 -12.14 11.69 23.88
CA TRP A 83 -12.95 12.87 24.17
C TRP A 83 -12.59 14.10 23.33
N PHE A 84 -11.37 14.18 22.78
CA PHE A 84 -10.96 15.29 21.91
C PHE A 84 -10.77 14.88 20.45
N PHE A 85 -10.34 13.64 20.16
CA PHE A 85 -10.23 13.12 18.79
C PHE A 85 -10.26 11.59 18.78
N LYS A 86 -11.40 11.02 18.39
CA LYS A 86 -11.63 9.56 18.36
C LYS A 86 -11.32 8.98 16.98
N VAL A 87 -10.50 7.94 16.94
CA VAL A 87 -10.15 7.18 15.72
C VAL A 87 -10.67 5.76 15.85
N ARG A 88 -11.39 5.26 14.84
CA ARG A 88 -11.86 3.88 14.70
C ARG A 88 -11.81 3.50 13.24
N ASP A 89 -10.73 2.84 12.86
CA ASP A 89 -10.41 2.57 11.48
C ASP A 89 -10.39 1.09 11.22
N ARG A 90 -11.03 0.66 10.14
CA ARG A 90 -10.96 -0.70 9.61
C ARG A 90 -10.59 -0.65 8.15
N PHE A 91 -9.60 -1.44 7.79
CA PHE A 91 -9.24 -1.71 6.41
C PHE A 91 -9.19 -3.21 6.22
N GLU A 92 -9.72 -3.70 5.11
CA GLU A 92 -9.64 -5.10 4.72
C GLU A 92 -9.28 -5.19 3.24
N SER A 93 -8.44 -6.15 2.88
CA SER A 93 -8.08 -6.43 1.49
C SER A 93 -8.01 -7.93 1.28
N ILE A 94 -8.64 -8.40 0.21
CA ILE A 94 -8.47 -9.77 -0.28
C ILE A 94 -7.59 -9.69 -1.51
N VAL A 95 -6.47 -10.41 -1.47
CA VAL A 95 -5.51 -10.46 -2.56
C VAL A 95 -5.30 -11.90 -3.00
N SER A 96 -4.98 -12.10 -4.28
CA SER A 96 -4.49 -13.39 -4.78
C SER A 96 -3.18 -13.79 -4.10
N THR A 97 -2.75 -15.04 -4.28
CA THR A 97 -1.45 -15.53 -3.78
C THR A 97 -0.24 -14.79 -4.38
N SER A 98 -0.43 -14.06 -5.49
CA SER A 98 0.56 -13.16 -6.10
C SER A 98 0.37 -11.69 -5.71
N LEU A 99 -0.36 -11.41 -4.63
CA LEU A 99 -0.64 -10.07 -4.07
C LEU A 99 -1.41 -9.10 -4.96
N GLN A 100 -1.98 -9.58 -6.06
CA GLN A 100 -2.91 -8.78 -6.84
C GLN A 100 -4.22 -8.60 -6.05
N PRO A 101 -4.67 -7.35 -5.82
CA PRO A 101 -5.94 -7.10 -5.15
C PRO A 101 -7.13 -7.63 -5.94
N LEU A 102 -8.09 -8.17 -5.20
CA LEU A 102 -9.36 -8.68 -5.72
C LEU A 102 -10.53 -7.89 -5.13
N TRP A 103 -10.41 -7.53 -3.85
CA TRP A 103 -11.40 -6.75 -3.13
C TRP A 103 -10.73 -5.94 -2.02
N PHE A 104 -11.21 -4.73 -1.77
CA PHE A 104 -10.78 -3.90 -0.65
C PHE A 104 -11.96 -3.16 -0.05
N GLU A 105 -11.91 -2.96 1.27
CA GLU A 105 -12.83 -2.11 2.01
C GLU A 105 -12.09 -1.26 3.02
N ARG A 106 -12.48 0.01 3.11
CA ARG A 106 -12.12 0.97 4.13
C ARG A 106 -13.40 1.44 4.80
N ASP A 107 -13.40 1.44 6.12
CA ASP A 107 -14.45 1.98 6.97
C ASP A 107 -13.78 2.68 8.15
N THR A 108 -13.69 4.01 8.09
CA THR A 108 -12.92 4.81 9.04
C THR A 108 -13.77 5.90 9.66
N TYR A 109 -13.58 6.13 10.96
CA TYR A 109 -14.15 7.21 11.72
C TYR A 109 -13.03 7.96 12.45
N GLU A 110 -12.79 9.21 12.05
CA GLU A 110 -11.72 10.04 12.60
C GLU A 110 -12.29 11.40 13.02
N GLY A 111 -12.33 11.68 14.32
CA GLY A 111 -12.71 12.99 14.85
C GLY A 111 -14.13 13.44 14.52
N GLY A 112 -15.05 12.52 14.18
CA GLY A 112 -16.40 12.85 13.72
C GLY A 112 -16.61 12.71 12.22
N PHE A 113 -15.54 12.49 11.45
CA PHE A 113 -15.59 12.31 10.01
C PHE A 113 -15.57 10.83 9.63
N MET A 114 -16.50 10.42 8.78
CA MET A 114 -16.62 9.05 8.29
C MET A 114 -16.13 8.97 6.84
N VAL A 115 -15.41 7.90 6.52
CA VAL A 115 -15.06 7.53 5.14
C VAL A 115 -15.31 6.05 4.95
N TYR A 116 -16.05 5.74 3.89
CA TYR A 116 -16.27 4.40 3.40
C TYR A 116 -15.79 4.32 1.95
N ASN A 117 -14.95 3.34 1.65
CA ASN A 117 -14.58 2.97 0.27
C ASN A 117 -14.62 1.47 0.13
N ARG A 118 -15.18 0.98 -0.96
CA ARG A 118 -15.08 -0.41 -1.39
C ARG A 118 -14.64 -0.48 -2.83
N TYR A 119 -13.63 -1.29 -3.09
CA TYR A 119 -13.04 -1.50 -4.40
C TYR A 119 -13.20 -2.96 -4.79
N ASP A 120 -13.90 -3.21 -5.89
CA ASP A 120 -14.01 -4.53 -6.52
C ASP A 120 -13.13 -4.54 -7.78
N PHE A 121 -12.00 -5.25 -7.71
CA PHE A 121 -11.01 -5.29 -8.78
C PHE A 121 -11.39 -6.35 -9.81
N ASN A 122 -11.44 -5.95 -11.09
CA ASN A 122 -11.63 -6.88 -12.20
C ASN A 122 -10.46 -6.78 -13.19
N PRO A 123 -9.36 -7.50 -12.93
CA PRO A 123 -8.18 -7.50 -13.80
C PRO A 123 -8.49 -7.94 -15.23
N SER A 124 -9.40 -8.91 -15.40
CA SER A 124 -9.80 -9.42 -16.72
C SER A 124 -10.49 -8.35 -17.57
N ALA A 125 -11.37 -7.55 -16.96
CA ALA A 125 -12.03 -6.43 -17.62
C ALA A 125 -11.21 -5.11 -17.58
N LYS A 126 -10.03 -5.13 -16.94
CA LYS A 126 -9.16 -3.97 -16.73
C LYS A 126 -9.87 -2.78 -16.09
N ASN A 127 -10.78 -3.05 -15.16
CA ASN A 127 -11.52 -2.01 -14.46
C ASN A 127 -11.66 -2.29 -12.96
N LEU A 128 -11.97 -1.23 -12.23
CA LEU A 128 -12.17 -1.21 -10.80
C LEU A 128 -13.51 -0.56 -10.53
N VAL A 129 -14.43 -1.28 -9.90
CA VAL A 129 -15.68 -0.68 -9.41
C VAL A 129 -15.41 -0.09 -8.04
N VAL A 130 -15.73 1.19 -7.87
CA VAL A 130 -15.50 1.93 -6.63
C VAL A 130 -16.84 2.37 -6.06
N ALA A 131 -17.19 1.85 -4.88
CA ALA A 131 -18.26 2.41 -4.06
C ALA A 131 -17.65 3.30 -2.97
N SER A 132 -18.19 4.50 -2.76
CA SER A 132 -17.62 5.46 -1.82
C SER A 132 -18.68 6.29 -1.13
N GLN A 133 -18.43 6.67 0.12
CA GLN A 133 -19.22 7.62 0.89
C GLN A 133 -18.31 8.33 1.89
N THR A 134 -18.56 9.61 2.15
CA THR A 134 -17.94 10.33 3.28
C THR A 134 -19.00 11.09 4.07
N SER A 135 -18.66 11.69 5.22
CA SER A 135 -19.60 12.57 5.93
C SER A 135 -20.15 13.70 5.05
N ASP A 136 -19.34 14.19 4.10
CA ASP A 136 -19.68 15.31 3.24
C ASP A 136 -20.15 14.90 1.83
N ARG A 137 -19.97 13.64 1.44
CA ARG A 137 -20.28 13.15 0.09
C ARG A 137 -21.22 11.95 0.16
N PRO A 138 -22.37 11.98 -0.54
CA PRO A 138 -23.29 10.86 -0.53
C PRO A 138 -22.66 9.62 -1.17
N PHE A 139 -23.29 8.48 -0.92
CA PHE A 139 -22.89 7.23 -1.55
C PHE A 139 -22.88 7.36 -3.08
N LYS A 140 -21.77 6.96 -3.69
CA LYS A 140 -21.57 6.95 -5.14
C LYS A 140 -20.91 5.65 -5.56
N VAL A 141 -21.28 5.15 -6.73
CA VAL A 141 -20.57 4.07 -7.42
C VAL A 141 -19.96 4.64 -8.70
N ASP A 142 -18.70 4.34 -8.93
CA ASP A 142 -17.95 4.71 -10.13
C ASP A 142 -17.22 3.49 -10.70
N THR A 143 -16.74 3.61 -11.93
CA THR A 143 -15.84 2.62 -12.53
C THR A 143 -14.60 3.30 -13.05
N LEU A 144 -13.45 2.90 -12.54
CA LEU A 144 -12.14 3.42 -12.93
C LEU A 144 -11.44 2.41 -13.84
N ALA A 145 -10.62 2.91 -14.75
CA ALA A 145 -9.72 2.06 -15.52
C ALA A 145 -8.59 1.57 -14.60
N LEU A 146 -8.34 0.25 -14.58
CA LEU A 146 -7.16 -0.31 -13.93
C LEU A 146 -5.95 -0.12 -14.83
N LYS A 147 -4.88 0.43 -14.27
CA LYS A 147 -3.59 0.57 -14.93
C LYS A 147 -2.60 -0.43 -14.36
N GLY A 148 -2.00 -1.25 -15.22
CA GLY A 148 -0.97 -2.21 -14.83
C GLY A 148 -1.34 -2.98 -13.56
N CYS A 149 -0.43 -2.95 -12.58
CA CYS A 149 -0.69 -3.49 -11.26
C CYS A 149 -1.07 -2.34 -10.31
N THR A 150 -2.37 -2.12 -10.16
CA THR A 150 -2.91 -1.16 -9.20
C THR A 150 -3.13 -1.85 -7.85
N PHE A 151 -2.55 -1.32 -6.78
CA PHE A 151 -2.75 -1.79 -5.41
C PHE A 151 -3.86 -1.01 -4.70
N ASP A 152 -4.47 -1.60 -3.68
CA ASP A 152 -5.10 -0.86 -2.59
C ASP A 152 -4.08 -0.55 -1.48
N VAL A 153 -4.47 0.22 -0.47
CA VAL A 153 -3.58 0.65 0.63
C VAL A 153 -2.94 -0.53 1.36
N LEU A 154 -3.70 -1.58 1.70
CA LEU A 154 -3.16 -2.72 2.45
C LEU A 154 -2.31 -3.62 1.58
N SER A 155 -2.78 -3.94 0.37
CA SER A 155 -2.01 -4.74 -0.58
C SER A 155 -0.67 -4.07 -0.94
N ALA A 156 -0.63 -2.73 -1.05
CA ALA A 156 0.62 -1.98 -1.24
C ALA A 156 1.58 -2.17 -0.04
N ILE A 157 1.09 -2.08 1.20
CA ILE A 157 1.90 -2.29 2.40
C ILE A 157 2.50 -3.71 2.41
N TYR A 158 1.69 -4.74 2.13
CA TYR A 158 2.18 -6.11 2.10
C TYR A 158 3.11 -6.39 0.91
N PHE A 159 2.86 -5.77 -0.25
CA PHE A 159 3.76 -5.81 -1.39
C PHE A 159 5.14 -5.23 -1.05
N CYS A 160 5.19 -4.09 -0.34
CA CYS A 160 6.45 -3.48 0.11
C CYS A 160 7.33 -4.45 0.93
N ARG A 161 6.72 -5.37 1.69
CA ARG A 161 7.44 -6.39 2.47
C ARG A 161 8.10 -7.49 1.62
N THR A 162 7.73 -7.58 0.35
CA THR A 162 8.29 -8.54 -0.61
C THR A 162 9.45 -7.95 -1.43
N LEU A 163 9.67 -6.64 -1.32
CA LEU A 163 10.76 -5.96 -2.02
C LEU A 163 12.12 -6.39 -1.46
N ASN A 164 13.04 -6.71 -2.37
CA ASN A 164 14.43 -6.95 -2.00
C ASN A 164 15.20 -5.62 -1.98
N PHE A 165 15.35 -5.05 -0.79
CA PHE A 165 16.04 -3.76 -0.61
C PHE A 165 17.55 -3.82 -0.87
N ASP A 166 18.18 -4.99 -0.92
CA ASP A 166 19.60 -5.13 -1.30
C ASP A 166 19.87 -4.72 -2.75
N LEU A 167 18.83 -4.71 -3.60
CA LEU A 167 18.96 -4.38 -5.02
C LEU A 167 18.88 -2.89 -5.33
N TYR A 168 18.51 -2.05 -4.34
CA TYR A 168 18.31 -0.63 -4.54
C TYR A 168 19.45 0.20 -3.94
N LYS A 169 19.74 1.31 -4.62
CA LYS A 169 20.66 2.36 -4.18
C LYS A 169 19.86 3.54 -3.63
N LYS A 170 20.47 4.26 -2.69
CA LYS A 170 19.85 5.47 -2.12
C LYS A 170 19.45 6.43 -3.24
N GLY A 171 18.18 6.84 -3.23
CA GLY A 171 17.58 7.70 -4.25
C GLY A 171 16.76 6.95 -5.31
N ASP A 172 16.91 5.63 -5.41
CA ASP A 172 16.12 4.82 -6.35
C ASP A 172 14.62 4.97 -6.08
N ARG A 173 13.86 4.98 -7.17
CA ARG A 173 12.40 5.07 -7.15
C ARG A 173 11.81 3.76 -7.63
N ILE A 174 10.97 3.16 -6.79
CA ILE A 174 10.26 1.93 -7.08
C ILE A 174 8.83 2.32 -7.45
N PRO A 175 8.39 2.14 -8.72
CA PRO A 175 7.05 2.49 -9.14
C PRO A 175 5.97 1.75 -8.35
N LEU A 176 4.90 2.45 -7.99
CA LEU A 176 3.76 1.91 -7.26
C LEU A 176 2.48 2.60 -7.73
N THR A 177 1.64 1.93 -8.50
CA THR A 177 0.29 2.43 -8.79
C THR A 177 -0.69 1.99 -7.69
N MET A 178 -1.50 2.92 -7.16
CA MET A 178 -2.46 2.65 -6.08
C MET A 178 -3.80 3.34 -6.31
N ALA A 179 -4.90 2.65 -6.01
CA ALA A 179 -6.24 3.21 -5.94
C ALA A 179 -6.52 3.73 -4.52
N ILE A 180 -6.90 5.00 -4.40
CA ILE A 180 -7.31 5.63 -3.13
C ILE A 180 -8.26 6.79 -3.42
N ASP A 181 -9.23 7.04 -2.54
CA ASP A 181 -10.21 8.13 -2.62
C ASP A 181 -10.85 8.33 -4.00
N ASN A 182 -11.23 7.22 -4.65
CA ASN A 182 -11.89 7.16 -5.97
C ASN A 182 -11.00 7.57 -7.15
N GLU A 183 -9.69 7.53 -7.00
CA GLU A 183 -8.74 7.81 -8.07
C GLU A 183 -7.62 6.77 -8.08
N VAL A 184 -6.97 6.63 -9.24
CA VAL A 184 -5.79 5.77 -9.42
C VAL A 184 -4.56 6.67 -9.58
N PHE A 185 -3.63 6.57 -8.63
CA PHE A 185 -2.43 7.38 -8.58
C PHE A 185 -1.20 6.56 -8.95
N ASP A 186 -0.35 7.15 -9.80
CA ASP A 186 0.98 6.61 -10.09
C ASP A 186 1.97 7.22 -9.08
N LEU A 187 2.27 6.45 -8.03
CA LEU A 187 3.17 6.81 -6.94
C LEU A 187 4.53 6.11 -7.10
N TYR A 188 5.43 6.38 -6.16
CA TYR A 188 6.68 5.64 -6.04
C TYR A 188 7.18 5.60 -4.60
N ILE A 189 7.87 4.52 -4.26
CA ILE A 189 8.65 4.41 -3.02
C ILE A 189 10.05 4.95 -3.32
N ARG A 190 10.56 5.84 -2.47
CA ARG A 190 11.94 6.33 -2.56
C ARG A 190 12.80 5.60 -1.53
N TYR A 191 13.81 4.88 -1.97
CA TYR A 191 14.74 4.21 -1.06
C TYR A 191 15.74 5.22 -0.49
N LEU A 192 15.76 5.41 0.83
CA LEU A 192 16.62 6.39 1.50
C LEU A 192 17.93 5.82 2.06
N GLY A 193 18.14 4.51 1.89
CA GLY A 193 19.28 3.77 2.45
C GLY A 193 18.91 3.04 3.74
N ARG A 194 19.92 2.41 4.35
CA ARG A 194 19.80 1.76 5.67
C ARG A 194 20.23 2.71 6.75
N GLU A 195 19.53 2.66 7.88
CA GLU A 195 19.90 3.40 9.06
C GLU A 195 19.92 2.48 10.27
N ARG A 196 20.83 2.79 11.20
CA ARG A 196 20.90 2.10 12.48
C ARG A 196 19.81 2.66 13.39
N LEU A 197 18.79 1.86 13.68
CA LEU A 197 17.68 2.25 14.55
C LEU A 197 17.98 1.86 15.99
N LEU A 198 17.92 2.83 16.90
CA LEU A 198 17.87 2.60 18.34
C LEU A 198 16.42 2.74 18.80
N THR A 199 15.83 1.63 19.26
CA THR A 199 14.47 1.65 19.81
C THR A 199 14.47 2.17 21.25
N ARG A 200 13.29 2.55 21.74
CA ARG A 200 13.12 3.10 23.10
C ARG A 200 13.51 2.14 24.21
N ASP A 201 13.37 0.83 23.97
CA ASP A 201 13.80 -0.24 24.88
C ASP A 201 15.30 -0.56 24.75
N GLY A 202 16.06 0.26 24.02
CA GLY A 202 17.52 0.17 23.89
C GLY A 202 18.01 -0.86 22.86
N LYS A 203 17.11 -1.51 22.11
CA LYS A 203 17.51 -2.45 21.06
C LYS A 203 18.02 -1.70 19.84
N VAL A 204 19.01 -2.29 19.19
CA VAL A 204 19.66 -1.74 18.01
C VAL A 204 19.35 -2.64 16.82
N TYR A 205 18.88 -2.05 15.73
CA TYR A 205 18.67 -2.70 14.44
C TYR A 205 19.57 -2.02 13.39
N ASN A 206 20.13 -2.79 12.46
CA ASN A 206 20.98 -2.32 11.37
C ASN A 206 20.31 -2.57 10.01
#